data_AF-A0A520WD88-F1
#
_entry.id   AF-A0A520WD88-F1
#
_cell.length_a   1.000
_cell.length_b   1.000
_cell.length_c   1.000
_cell.angle_alpha   90.00
_cell.angle_beta   90.00
_cell.angle_gamma   90.00
#
_symmetry.space_group_name_H-M   'P 1'
#
loop_
_entity.id
_entity.type
_entity.pdbx_description
1 polymer ?
#
loop_
_entity_poly.entity_id
_entity_poly.type
_entity_poly.pdbx_seq_one_letter_code
_entity_poly.pdbx_strand_id
1 'polypeptide(L)'
;MSETIGEFTAKRVSWFFSKTADGQFQQTSCYEGNAERFGAVYGSLTITRPLSEAGDFSGGTCTYAGMGLSEDGSAVAGQGEGTWKKTGSEMRFNLSLVVNVSDGSKVRSEGVIDYTQGTPTWTGTNYVA
;
A
#
# COMPACT_ATOMS: atom_id res chain seq x y z
N MET A 1 -5.55 13.91 17.45
CA MET A 1 -5.92 12.94 16.39
C MET A 1 -5.90 13.68 15.07
N SER A 2 -5.23 13.15 14.06
CA SER A 2 -5.29 13.70 12.69
C SER A 2 -6.71 13.58 12.14
N GLU A 3 -7.16 14.55 11.36
CA GLU A 3 -8.47 14.52 10.70
C GLU A 3 -8.57 13.34 9.73
N THR A 4 -9.69 12.61 9.77
CA THR A 4 -9.97 11.49 8.87
C THR A 4 -10.35 12.03 7.49
N ILE A 5 -9.66 11.54 6.46
CA ILE A 5 -9.98 11.82 5.06
C ILE A 5 -11.06 10.86 4.57
N GLY A 6 -10.95 9.59 4.95
CA GLY A 6 -11.94 8.56 4.62
C GLY A 6 -11.36 7.15 4.59
N GLU A 7 -12.22 6.17 4.37
CA GLU A 7 -11.85 4.74 4.30
C GLU A 7 -11.50 4.30 2.87
N PHE A 8 -10.77 3.18 2.77
CA PHE A 8 -10.49 2.54 1.49
C PHE A 8 -10.55 1.02 1.58
N THR A 9 -10.83 0.40 0.43
CA THR A 9 -10.79 -1.05 0.23
C THR A 9 -10.22 -1.37 -1.14
N ALA A 10 -9.26 -2.28 -1.19
CA ALA A 10 -8.64 -2.73 -2.42
C ALA A 10 -8.37 -4.23 -2.39
N LYS A 11 -8.38 -4.86 -3.57
CA LYS A 11 -8.02 -6.26 -3.77
C LYS A 11 -6.70 -6.33 -4.53
N ARG A 12 -5.87 -7.32 -4.21
CA ARG A 12 -4.65 -7.55 -4.98
C ARG A 12 -5.00 -8.15 -6.34
N VAL A 13 -4.53 -7.51 -7.42
CA VAL A 13 -4.76 -7.94 -8.80
C VAL A 13 -3.54 -8.60 -9.43
N SER A 14 -2.33 -8.30 -8.94
CA SER A 14 -1.12 -8.96 -9.39
C SER A 14 -0.04 -8.96 -8.31
N TRP A 15 0.91 -9.87 -8.49
CA TRP A 15 2.07 -10.01 -7.62
C TRP A 15 3.30 -10.35 -8.46
N PHE A 16 4.27 -9.45 -8.47
CA PHE A 16 5.47 -9.56 -9.27
C PHE A 16 6.70 -9.63 -8.36
N PHE A 17 7.65 -10.48 -8.75
CA PHE A 17 8.93 -10.63 -8.06
C PHE A 17 10.06 -10.41 -9.04
N SER A 18 11.07 -9.69 -8.59
CA SER A 18 12.24 -9.38 -9.39
C SER A 18 13.48 -9.27 -8.50
N LYS A 19 14.61 -9.08 -9.17
CA LYS A 19 15.87 -8.75 -8.54
C LYS A 19 16.24 -7.34 -8.97
N THR A 20 16.58 -6.48 -8.01
CA THR A 20 17.09 -5.14 -8.31
C THR A 20 18.49 -5.21 -8.92
N ALA A 21 18.97 -4.09 -9.47
CA ALA A 21 20.32 -4.03 -10.06
C ALA A 21 21.44 -4.36 -9.05
N ASP A 22 21.25 -3.98 -7.79
CA ASP A 22 22.16 -4.28 -6.66
C ASP A 22 21.92 -5.67 -6.04
N GLY A 23 21.06 -6.50 -6.63
CA GLY A 23 20.89 -7.90 -6.25
C GLY A 23 19.87 -8.16 -5.13
N GLN A 24 19.13 -7.15 -4.68
CA GLN A 24 18.08 -7.29 -3.67
C GLN A 24 16.86 -8.02 -4.25
N PHE A 25 16.15 -8.75 -3.39
CA PHE A 25 14.85 -9.32 -3.73
C PHE A 25 13.79 -8.22 -3.66
N GLN A 26 13.12 -7.96 -4.79
CA GLN A 26 12.07 -6.96 -4.88
C GLN A 26 10.73 -7.63 -5.17
N GLN A 27 9.75 -7.31 -4.34
CA GLN A 27 8.39 -7.75 -4.46
C GLN A 27 7.50 -6.54 -4.71
N THR A 28 6.65 -6.59 -5.74
CA THR A 28 5.65 -5.56 -6.03
C THR A 28 4.26 -6.21 -6.07
N SER A 29 3.38 -5.76 -5.18
CA SER A 29 1.97 -6.15 -5.14
C SER A 29 1.12 -5.03 -5.71
N CYS A 30 0.30 -5.31 -6.71
CA CYS A 30 -0.61 -4.31 -7.29
C CYS A 30 -2.03 -4.51 -6.74
N TYR A 31 -2.68 -3.40 -6.40
CA TYR A 31 -4.00 -3.35 -5.80
C TYR A 31 -4.93 -2.47 -6.63
N GLU A 32 -6.18 -2.89 -6.73
CA GLU A 32 -7.28 -2.12 -7.33
C GLU A 32 -8.42 -2.03 -6.32
N GLY A 33 -9.02 -0.86 -6.18
CA GLY A 33 -10.03 -0.63 -5.16
C GLY A 33 -10.75 0.69 -5.28
N ASN A 34 -11.39 1.09 -4.19
CA ASN A 34 -11.95 2.42 -4.01
C ASN A 34 -11.44 3.04 -2.71
N ALA A 35 -11.23 4.35 -2.73
CA ALA A 35 -10.93 5.14 -1.56
C ALA A 35 -11.85 6.38 -1.55
N GLU A 36 -12.44 6.66 -0.38
CA GLU A 36 -13.19 7.90 -0.20
C GLU A 36 -12.31 9.10 -0.56
N ARG A 37 -12.92 10.11 -1.21
CA ARG A 37 -12.29 11.32 -1.77
C ARG A 37 -11.36 11.12 -2.98
N PHE A 38 -10.91 9.90 -3.26
CA PHE A 38 -10.02 9.60 -4.40
C PHE A 38 -10.64 8.73 -5.49
N GLY A 39 -11.85 8.20 -5.25
CA GLY A 39 -12.58 7.38 -6.22
C GLY A 39 -11.93 6.01 -6.41
N ALA A 40 -11.87 5.55 -7.67
CA ALA A 40 -11.22 4.30 -8.03
C ALA A 40 -9.70 4.44 -7.85
N VAL A 41 -9.07 3.53 -7.12
CA VAL A 41 -7.64 3.58 -6.82
C VAL A 41 -6.90 2.38 -7.40
N TYR A 42 -5.73 2.68 -7.97
CA TYR A 42 -4.80 1.69 -8.52
C TYR A 42 -3.43 1.96 -7.91
N GLY A 43 -2.89 0.99 -7.18
CA GLY A 43 -1.67 1.18 -6.40
C GLY A 43 -0.71 0.01 -6.52
N SER A 44 0.57 0.30 -6.35
CA SER A 44 1.66 -0.66 -6.25
C SER A 44 2.37 -0.46 -4.92
N LEU A 45 2.47 -1.55 -4.16
CA LEU A 45 3.27 -1.61 -2.93
C LEU A 45 4.53 -2.40 -3.22
N THR A 46 5.68 -1.79 -3.01
CA THR A 46 6.98 -2.41 -3.26
C THR A 46 7.74 -2.62 -1.95
N ILE A 47 8.26 -3.83 -1.77
CA ILE A 47 9.13 -4.23 -0.67
C ILE A 47 10.43 -4.73 -1.30
N THR A 48 11.55 -4.11 -0.91
CA THR A 48 12.90 -4.50 -1.34
C THR A 48 13.68 -4.92 -0.11
N ARG A 49 14.34 -6.09 -0.18
CA ARG A 49 15.11 -6.65 0.93
C ARG A 49 16.19 -7.63 0.47
N PRO A 50 17.21 -7.93 1.30
CA PRO A 50 18.18 -8.96 0.99
C PRO A 50 17.51 -10.31 0.78
N LEU A 51 18.04 -11.15 -0.14
CA LEU A 51 17.48 -12.49 -0.37
C LEU A 51 17.48 -13.35 0.91
N SER A 52 18.50 -13.19 1.77
CA SER A 52 18.59 -13.86 3.07
C SER A 52 17.44 -13.51 4.02
N GLU A 53 16.83 -12.34 3.84
CA GLU A 53 15.72 -11.84 4.65
C GLU A 53 14.38 -11.97 3.93
N ALA A 54 14.36 -12.48 2.68
CA ALA A 54 13.15 -12.59 1.87
C ALA A 54 12.13 -13.59 2.44
N GLY A 55 12.54 -14.49 3.32
CA GLY A 55 11.66 -15.40 4.05
C GLY A 55 11.10 -14.83 5.36
N ASP A 56 11.65 -13.73 5.88
CA ASP A 56 11.19 -13.15 7.15
C ASP A 56 9.98 -12.25 6.93
N PHE A 57 8.85 -12.61 7.51
CA PHE A 57 7.61 -11.83 7.42
C PHE A 57 7.34 -11.00 8.67
N SER A 58 8.33 -10.76 9.54
CA SER A 58 8.14 -9.99 10.78
C SER A 58 7.74 -8.53 10.53
N GLY A 59 8.33 -7.90 9.52
CA GLY A 59 8.04 -6.54 9.10
C GLY A 59 9.17 -5.94 8.27
N GLY A 60 9.02 -4.66 7.90
CA GLY A 60 10.05 -3.93 7.18
C GLY A 60 9.54 -2.61 6.63
N THR A 61 10.35 -1.99 5.77
CA THR A 61 9.96 -0.80 5.02
C THR A 61 9.30 -1.18 3.70
N CYS A 62 8.49 -0.26 3.17
CA CYS A 62 7.86 -0.38 1.87
C CYS A 62 7.74 0.99 1.21
N THR A 63 7.62 0.98 -0.11
CA THR A 63 7.25 2.15 -0.90
C THR A 63 5.90 1.90 -1.57
N TYR A 64 5.21 3.00 -1.88
CA TYR A 64 3.92 3.00 -2.54
C TYR A 64 3.92 4.00 -3.69
N ALA A 65 3.34 3.60 -4.81
CA ALA A 65 2.99 4.50 -5.90
C ALA A 65 1.60 4.12 -6.43
N GLY A 66 0.75 5.10 -6.66
CA GLY A 66 -0.61 4.85 -7.13
C GLY A 66 -1.29 6.07 -7.73
N MET A 67 -2.52 5.86 -8.20
CA MET A 67 -3.37 6.86 -8.80
C MET A 67 -4.80 6.69 -8.31
N GLY A 68 -5.46 7.81 -8.00
CA GLY A 68 -6.90 7.89 -7.76
C GLY A 68 -7.58 8.53 -8.97
N LEU A 69 -8.69 7.92 -9.41
CA LEU A 69 -9.54 8.38 -10.50
C LEU A 69 -10.93 8.71 -9.92
N SER A 70 -11.25 10.00 -9.88
CA SER A 70 -12.51 10.51 -9.37
C SER A 70 -13.63 10.37 -10.40
N GLU A 71 -14.89 10.35 -9.95
CA GLU A 71 -16.07 10.24 -10.83
C GLU A 71 -16.24 11.44 -11.77
N ASP A 72 -15.70 12.61 -11.40
CA ASP A 72 -15.68 13.81 -12.24
C ASP A 72 -14.64 13.75 -13.37
N GLY A 73 -13.90 12.64 -13.49
CA GLY A 73 -12.87 12.42 -14.50
C GLY A 73 -11.51 13.02 -14.13
N SER A 74 -11.36 13.63 -12.96
CA SER A 74 -10.07 14.08 -12.44
C SER A 74 -9.23 12.91 -11.94
N ALA A 75 -7.90 13.09 -11.94
CA ALA A 75 -6.96 12.11 -11.45
C ALA A 75 -5.90 12.76 -10.57
N VAL A 76 -5.48 12.06 -9.53
CA VAL A 76 -4.32 12.42 -8.70
C VAL A 76 -3.36 11.25 -8.61
N ALA A 77 -2.07 11.52 -8.69
CA ALA A 77 -1.02 10.54 -8.44
C ALA A 77 -0.50 10.69 -7.01
N GLY A 78 -0.18 9.57 -6.37
CA GLY A 78 0.41 9.53 -5.04
C GLY A 78 1.66 8.68 -5.02
N GLN A 79 2.70 9.15 -4.31
CA GLN A 79 3.86 8.33 -4.01
C GLN A 79 4.28 8.53 -2.55
N GLY A 80 4.72 7.44 -1.93
CA GLY A 80 4.98 7.44 -0.50
C GLY A 80 5.85 6.30 -0.05
N GLU A 81 6.17 6.36 1.23
CA GLU A 81 7.00 5.37 1.91
C GLU A 81 6.38 5.07 3.27
N GLY A 82 6.76 3.93 3.83
CA GLY A 82 6.35 3.59 5.17
C GLY A 82 6.82 2.22 5.59
N THR A 83 6.02 1.59 6.46
CA THR A 83 6.36 0.33 7.09
C THR A 83 5.22 -0.66 7.01
N TRP A 84 5.58 -1.94 7.05
CA TRP A 84 4.64 -3.04 7.22
C TRP A 84 5.10 -3.91 8.39
N LYS A 85 4.15 -4.51 9.12
CA LYS A 85 4.43 -5.38 10.26
C LYS A 85 3.41 -6.50 10.34
N LYS A 86 3.87 -7.73 10.52
CA LYS A 86 2.97 -8.87 10.74
C LYS A 86 2.29 -8.78 12.10
N THR A 87 1.00 -9.05 12.12
CA THR A 87 0.19 -9.07 13.35
C THR A 87 -0.20 -10.49 13.71
N GLY A 88 0.23 -10.94 14.89
CA GLY A 88 -0.07 -12.28 15.36
C GLY A 88 0.60 -13.38 14.53
N SER A 89 0.02 -14.58 14.54
CA SER A 89 0.53 -15.74 13.80
C SER A 89 0.08 -15.78 12.34
N GLU A 90 -1.08 -15.19 12.04
CA GLU A 90 -1.70 -15.15 10.72
C GLU A 90 -0.93 -14.26 9.73
N MET A 91 -1.11 -14.50 8.43
CA MET A 91 -0.54 -13.65 7.37
C MET A 91 -1.35 -12.35 7.18
N ARG A 92 -1.50 -11.59 8.28
CA ARG A 92 -2.02 -10.22 8.28
C ARG A 92 -0.90 -9.24 8.56
N PHE A 93 -0.91 -8.13 7.84
CA PHE A 93 0.14 -7.12 7.92
C PHE A 93 -0.47 -5.74 8.09
N ASN A 94 -0.13 -5.06 9.19
CA ASN A 94 -0.43 -3.65 9.36
C ASN A 94 0.54 -2.82 8.51
N LEU A 95 0.02 -1.84 7.79
CA LEU A 95 0.77 -0.89 6.99
C LEU A 95 0.52 0.52 7.51
N SER A 96 1.59 1.29 7.63
CA SER A 96 1.57 2.72 7.89
C SER A 96 2.39 3.41 6.81
N LEU A 97 1.75 4.26 6.00
CA LEU A 97 2.35 4.96 4.87
C LEU A 97 2.15 6.46 5.00
N VAL A 98 3.12 7.21 4.50
CA VAL A 98 3.00 8.65 4.25
C VAL A 98 3.13 8.90 2.76
N VAL A 99 2.06 9.40 2.14
CA VAL A 99 1.93 9.58 0.69
C VAL A 99 1.83 11.07 0.37
N ASN A 100 2.71 11.54 -0.52
CA ASN A 100 2.60 12.86 -1.14
C ASN A 100 1.75 12.74 -2.40
N VAL A 101 0.78 13.63 -2.56
CA VAL A 101 -0.18 13.61 -3.66
C VAL A 101 0.12 14.76 -4.62
N SER A 102 -0.13 14.55 -5.92
CA SER A 102 0.15 15.51 -6.99
C SER A 102 -0.60 16.84 -6.87
N ASP A 103 -1.67 16.89 -6.07
CA ASP A 103 -2.41 18.11 -5.74
C ASP A 103 -1.76 18.93 -4.60
N GLY A 104 -0.61 18.49 -4.09
CA GLY A 104 0.12 19.11 -2.99
C GLY A 104 -0.33 18.65 -1.60
N SER A 105 -1.38 17.82 -1.49
CA SER A 105 -1.80 17.25 -0.23
C SER A 105 -0.86 16.12 0.24
N LYS A 106 -0.94 15.83 1.53
CA LYS A 106 -0.17 14.75 2.16
C LYS A 106 -1.12 13.88 2.98
N VAL A 107 -1.06 12.59 2.74
CA VAL A 107 -1.95 11.59 3.31
C VAL A 107 -1.15 10.63 4.17
N ARG A 108 -1.63 10.38 5.40
CA ARG A 108 -1.17 9.26 6.21
C ARG A 108 -2.17 8.13 6.05
N SER A 109 -1.74 6.99 5.55
CA SER A 109 -2.58 5.82 5.32
C SER A 109 -2.24 4.74 6.33
N GLU A 110 -3.23 4.29 7.08
CA GLU A 110 -3.11 3.16 8.01
C GLU A 110 -4.04 2.05 7.54
N GLY A 111 -3.51 0.86 7.29
CA GLY A 111 -4.32 -0.24 6.77
C GLY A 111 -3.80 -1.61 7.12
N VAL A 112 -4.57 -2.63 6.74
CA VAL A 112 -4.26 -4.03 6.95
C VAL A 112 -4.35 -4.76 5.62
N ILE A 113 -3.29 -5.49 5.26
CA ILE A 113 -3.34 -6.47 4.18
C ILE A 113 -3.61 -7.84 4.78
N ASP A 114 -4.67 -8.50 4.35
CA ASP A 114 -5.09 -9.82 4.80
C ASP A 114 -4.87 -10.88 3.71
N TYR A 115 -4.01 -11.86 4.00
CA TYR A 115 -3.73 -13.02 3.13
C TYR A 115 -4.41 -14.31 3.60
N THR A 116 -5.28 -14.26 4.61
CA THR A 116 -5.92 -15.45 5.20
C THR A 116 -7.09 -15.98 4.36
N GLN A 117 -7.55 -15.19 3.38
CA GLN A 117 -8.69 -15.50 2.52
C GLN A 117 -8.29 -15.44 1.04
N GLY A 118 -9.14 -15.99 0.16
CA GLY A 118 -8.85 -16.23 -1.26
C GLY A 118 -8.01 -15.16 -1.98
N THR A 119 -8.59 -14.01 -2.31
CA THR A 119 -7.84 -12.88 -2.88
C THR A 119 -7.43 -11.93 -1.75
N PRO A 120 -6.12 -11.62 -1.57
CA PRO A 120 -5.71 -10.73 -0.52
C PRO A 120 -6.33 -9.34 -0.66
N THR A 121 -6.86 -8.84 0.44
CA THR A 121 -7.49 -7.52 0.52
C THR A 121 -6.60 -6.57 1.30
N TRP A 122 -6.68 -5.29 0.96
CA TRP A 122 -6.08 -4.20 1.70
C TRP A 122 -7.18 -3.20 2.05
N THR A 123 -7.45 -3.06 3.34
CA THR A 123 -8.44 -2.12 3.86
C THR A 123 -7.79 -1.17 4.86
N GLY A 124 -8.34 0.04 5.01
CA GLY A 124 -7.78 0.99 5.95
C GLY A 124 -8.44 2.36 5.92
N THR A 125 -7.77 3.29 6.58
CA THR A 125 -8.23 4.68 6.75
C THR A 125 -7.11 5.64 6.37
N ASN A 126 -7.47 6.66 5.61
CA ASN A 126 -6.61 7.78 5.25
C ASN A 126 -6.86 8.97 6.18
N TYR A 127 -5.79 9.65 6.57
CA TYR A 127 -5.80 10.82 7.44
C TYR A 127 -4.98 11.95 6.83
N VAL A 128 -5.26 13.18 7.25
CA VAL A 128 -4.37 14.32 7.00
C VAL A 128 -3.04 14.08 7.71
N ALA A 129 -1.93 14.20 6.97
CA ALA A 129 -0.56 13.96 7.48
C ALA A 129 0.12 15.23 8.00
#